data_AF-A0A8B9GP00-F1
#
_entry.id   AF-A0A8B9GP00-F1
#
_cell.length_a   1.000
_cell.length_b   1.000
_cell.length_c   1.000
_cell.angle_alpha   90.00
_cell.angle_beta   90.00
_cell.angle_gamma   90.00
#
_symmetry.space_group_name_H-M   'P 1'
#
loop_
_entity.id
_entity.type
_entity.pdbx_description
1 polymer ?
#
loop_
_entity_poly.entity_id
_entity_poly.type
_entity_poly.pdbx_seq_one_letter_code
_entity_poly.pdbx_strand_id
1 'polypeptide(L)'
;PSRQEKCLFFMRPMLTTVSDLIQDIQKEDSGVSSASVFTTDGVRIASGTPMDTLLNKDFQLHINEVIYNVRSTQKEPLSSEKLTNLNDVKDTVHMLHTALGLPEHHLVQERDLLQKLDILKQELTPMEQLKAQLDLRAERSSSRVLWMGLALLSVQGGALAWLTWWVYSWDVMEPVTYFITYSTSIGVYAYYVLTKQDYVYPDAKDRQFLRYFYRGARRHQFNVPKYNQLKNELASVEEDLRRLRNPNQLRIPVEQIRPRDE
;
A
#
# COMPACT_ATOMS: atom_id res chain seq x y z
N PRO A 1 2.20 31.29 -38.99
CA PRO A 1 1.69 32.37 -39.88
C PRO A 1 2.55 33.64 -39.86
N SER A 2 3.13 33.99 -38.70
CA SER A 2 3.87 35.24 -38.49
C SER A 2 5.19 35.32 -39.25
N ARG A 3 5.90 34.18 -39.37
CA ARG A 3 7.22 34.10 -40.03
C ARG A 3 7.19 33.55 -41.46
N GLN A 4 6.04 33.05 -41.92
CA GLN A 4 5.88 32.40 -43.24
C GLN A 4 6.90 31.28 -43.55
N GLU A 5 7.46 30.65 -42.52
CA GLU A 5 8.38 29.51 -42.65
C GLU A 5 7.63 28.18 -42.50
N LYS A 6 8.20 27.11 -43.06
CA LYS A 6 7.67 25.75 -42.91
C LYS A 6 8.16 25.17 -41.58
N CYS A 7 7.25 24.96 -40.63
CA CYS A 7 7.53 24.25 -39.38
C CYS A 7 7.22 22.76 -39.53
N LEU A 8 8.04 21.91 -38.91
CA LEU A 8 7.88 20.47 -38.87
C LEU A 8 7.57 20.04 -37.45
N PHE A 9 6.45 19.33 -37.25
CA PHE A 9 6.03 18.81 -35.97
C PHE A 9 6.22 17.30 -35.92
N PHE A 10 6.92 16.81 -34.89
CA PHE A 10 7.09 15.38 -34.65
C PHE A 10 6.01 14.90 -33.68
N MET A 11 5.12 14.04 -34.17
CA MET A 11 4.01 13.50 -33.38
C MET A 11 4.17 12.02 -33.12
N ARG A 12 3.62 11.55 -32.00
CA ARG A 12 3.59 10.12 -31.63
C ARG A 12 2.14 9.64 -31.72
N PRO A 13 1.73 8.96 -32.81
CA PRO A 13 0.32 8.71 -33.14
C PRO A 13 -0.52 8.06 -32.02
N MET A 14 0.11 7.27 -31.15
CA MET A 14 -0.51 6.53 -30.04
C MET A 14 -0.52 7.29 -28.70
N LEU A 15 0.25 8.37 -28.57
CA LEU A 15 0.42 9.12 -27.32
C LEU A 15 -0.08 10.56 -27.40
N THR A 16 -0.19 11.11 -28.62
CA THR A 16 -0.61 12.49 -28.85
C THR A 16 -2.04 12.57 -29.37
N THR A 17 -2.76 13.56 -28.89
CA THR A 17 -4.12 13.91 -29.33
C THR A 17 -4.13 15.13 -30.24
N VAL A 18 -5.27 15.41 -30.88
CA VAL A 18 -5.47 16.63 -31.66
C VAL A 18 -5.30 17.89 -30.81
N SER A 19 -5.64 17.85 -29.52
CA SER A 19 -5.41 18.95 -28.58
C SER A 19 -3.92 19.26 -28.43
N ASP A 20 -3.09 18.23 -28.29
CA ASP A 20 -1.64 18.40 -28.13
C ASP A 20 -1.03 19.02 -29.40
N LEU A 21 -1.48 18.60 -30.58
CA LEU A 21 -1.07 19.21 -31.85
C LEU A 21 -1.46 20.69 -31.92
N ILE A 22 -2.69 21.04 -31.55
CA ILE A 22 -3.14 22.43 -31.54
C ILE A 22 -2.32 23.25 -30.55
N GLN A 23 -2.01 22.68 -29.39
CA GLN A 23 -1.19 23.32 -28.35
C GLN A 23 0.25 23.53 -28.81
N ASP A 24 0.84 22.55 -29.51
CA ASP A 24 2.19 22.67 -30.08
C ASP A 24 2.24 23.76 -31.17
N ILE A 25 1.21 23.85 -32.02
CA ILE A 25 1.10 24.90 -33.05
C ILE A 25 0.98 26.29 -32.40
N GLN A 26 0.15 26.42 -31.35
CA GLN A 26 -0.02 27.68 -30.62
C GLN A 26 1.24 28.09 -29.86
N LYS A 27 2.00 27.12 -29.34
CA LYS A 27 3.25 27.35 -28.63
C LYS A 27 4.37 27.79 -29.58
N GLU A 28 4.40 27.25 -30.79
CA GLU A 28 5.42 27.56 -31.80
C GLU A 28 5.24 28.96 -32.40
N ASP A 29 3.99 29.39 -32.63
CA ASP A 29 3.71 30.72 -33.19
C ASP A 29 2.60 31.44 -32.41
N SER A 30 3.01 32.43 -31.61
CA SER A 30 2.11 33.33 -30.85
C SER A 30 1.13 34.15 -31.72
N GLY A 31 1.32 34.19 -33.04
CA GLY A 31 0.38 34.80 -33.99
C GLY A 31 -0.77 33.88 -34.42
N VAL A 32 -0.87 32.67 -33.88
CA VAL A 32 -2.00 31.76 -34.10
C VAL A 32 -3.07 32.03 -33.04
N SER A 33 -4.12 32.75 -33.44
CA SER A 33 -5.26 33.11 -32.58
C SER A 33 -6.28 31.97 -32.43
N SER A 34 -6.46 31.17 -33.48
CA SER A 34 -7.34 30.00 -33.45
C SER A 34 -6.84 28.93 -34.41
N ALA A 35 -6.69 27.70 -33.91
CA ALA A 35 -6.39 26.52 -34.72
C ALA A 35 -7.42 25.42 -34.42
N SER A 36 -7.98 24.83 -35.47
CA SER A 36 -8.98 23.77 -35.37
C SER A 36 -8.86 22.80 -36.53
N VAL A 37 -9.19 21.54 -36.25
CA VAL A 37 -9.14 20.46 -37.24
C VAL A 37 -10.55 20.09 -37.64
N PHE A 38 -10.78 20.00 -38.94
CA PHE A 38 -12.04 19.62 -39.57
C PHE A 38 -11.85 18.40 -40.47
N THR A 39 -12.90 17.60 -40.61
CA THR A 39 -12.98 16.55 -41.61
C THR A 39 -13.21 17.17 -43.00
N THR A 40 -12.96 16.40 -44.07
CA THR A 40 -13.31 16.80 -45.46
C THR A 40 -14.77 17.24 -45.63
N ASP A 41 -15.66 16.76 -44.76
CA ASP A 41 -17.10 17.04 -44.76
C ASP A 41 -17.46 18.30 -43.95
N GLY A 42 -16.48 19.05 -43.46
CA GLY A 42 -16.68 20.30 -42.70
C GLY A 42 -17.07 20.12 -41.23
N VAL A 43 -17.04 18.88 -40.70
CA VAL A 43 -17.31 18.58 -39.29
C VAL A 43 -16.06 18.81 -38.45
N ARG A 44 -16.18 19.53 -37.33
CA ARG A 44 -15.08 19.75 -36.39
C ARG A 44 -14.71 18.45 -35.66
N ILE A 45 -13.43 18.11 -35.65
CA ILE A 45 -12.90 16.95 -34.92
C ILE A 45 -12.68 17.31 -33.45
N ALA A 46 -13.03 16.39 -32.55
CA ALA A 46 -12.90 16.60 -31.12
C ALA A 46 -11.44 16.66 -30.68
N SER A 47 -11.14 17.50 -29.69
CA SER A 47 -9.79 17.72 -29.19
C SER A 47 -9.14 16.44 -28.62
N GLY A 48 -9.94 15.52 -28.09
CA GLY A 48 -9.48 14.23 -27.53
C GLY A 48 -9.29 13.12 -28.56
N THR A 49 -9.50 13.36 -29.85
CA THR A 49 -9.29 12.33 -30.87
C THR A 49 -7.78 11.99 -30.96
N PRO A 50 -7.39 10.71 -30.94
CA PRO A 50 -5.99 10.33 -31.06
C PRO A 50 -5.48 10.60 -32.48
N MET A 51 -4.22 10.99 -32.58
CA MET A 51 -3.60 11.34 -33.87
C MET A 51 -3.57 10.17 -34.85
N ASP A 52 -3.46 8.91 -34.40
CA ASP A 52 -3.52 7.75 -35.30
C ASP A 52 -4.84 7.63 -36.06
N THR A 53 -5.97 7.98 -35.43
CA THR A 53 -7.28 7.99 -36.10
C THR A 53 -7.40 9.14 -37.09
N LEU A 54 -6.85 10.31 -36.75
CA LEU A 54 -6.83 11.48 -37.63
C LEU A 54 -5.96 11.22 -38.87
N LEU A 55 -4.77 10.65 -38.69
CA LEU A 55 -3.83 10.34 -39.76
C LEU A 55 -4.28 9.18 -40.65
N ASN A 56 -5.36 8.47 -40.35
CA ASN A 56 -5.91 7.46 -41.27
C ASN A 56 -6.87 8.05 -42.31
N LYS A 57 -7.27 9.31 -42.16
CA LYS A 57 -8.19 10.01 -43.07
C LYS A 57 -7.59 11.32 -43.54
N ASP A 58 -8.12 11.84 -44.65
CA ASP A 58 -7.82 13.20 -45.08
C ASP A 58 -8.53 14.19 -44.15
N PHE A 59 -7.85 15.26 -43.77
CA PHE A 59 -8.39 16.27 -42.87
C PHE A 59 -7.96 17.68 -43.29
N GLN A 60 -8.73 18.66 -42.85
CA GLN A 60 -8.50 20.08 -43.08
C GLN A 60 -8.05 20.72 -41.79
N LEU A 61 -6.90 21.38 -41.81
CA LEU A 61 -6.35 22.13 -40.69
C LEU A 61 -6.62 23.61 -40.93
N HIS A 62 -7.47 24.21 -40.11
CA HIS A 62 -7.78 25.63 -40.16
C HIS A 62 -6.89 26.36 -39.16
N ILE A 63 -6.02 27.24 -39.65
CA ILE A 63 -5.16 28.10 -38.83
C ILE A 63 -5.52 29.54 -39.15
N ASN A 64 -6.09 30.25 -38.18
CA ASN A 64 -6.70 31.58 -38.37
C ASN A 64 -7.72 31.57 -39.52
N GLU A 65 -7.45 32.25 -40.62
CA GLU A 65 -8.32 32.29 -41.82
C GLU A 65 -7.81 31.40 -42.97
N VAL A 66 -6.73 30.64 -42.77
CA VAL A 66 -6.13 29.78 -43.80
C VAL A 66 -6.52 28.32 -43.60
N ILE A 67 -7.00 27.70 -44.67
CA ILE A 67 -7.41 26.29 -44.69
C ILE A 67 -6.31 25.47 -45.38
N TYR A 68 -5.75 24.51 -44.66
CA TYR A 68 -4.75 23.56 -45.16
C TYR A 68 -5.37 22.18 -45.34
N ASN A 69 -5.43 21.69 -46.58
CA ASN A 69 -5.89 20.34 -46.87
C ASN A 69 -4.73 19.35 -46.75
N VAL A 70 -4.73 18.56 -45.70
CA VAL A 70 -3.72 17.53 -45.44
C VAL A 70 -4.25 16.20 -45.97
N ARG A 71 -3.58 15.67 -47.00
CA ARG A 71 -3.85 14.32 -47.50
C ARG A 71 -2.96 13.35 -46.75
N SER A 72 -3.56 12.34 -46.15
CA SER A 72 -2.77 11.33 -45.47
C SER A 72 -2.24 10.30 -46.46
N THR A 73 -0.96 9.95 -46.32
CA THR A 73 -0.39 8.81 -47.03
C THR A 73 -0.94 7.55 -46.37
N GLN A 74 -1.81 6.82 -47.07
CA GLN A 74 -2.28 5.51 -46.61
C GLN A 74 -1.06 4.67 -46.24
N LYS A 75 -1.02 4.16 -45.00
CA LYS A 75 0.00 3.22 -44.57
C LYS A 75 -0.02 2.05 -45.56
N GLU A 76 1.03 1.87 -46.35
CA GLU A 76 1.18 0.66 -47.17
C GLU A 76 1.04 -0.56 -46.24
N PRO A 77 0.20 -1.55 -46.57
CA PRO A 77 0.11 -2.76 -45.78
C PRO A 77 1.46 -3.47 -45.89
N LEU A 78 2.33 -3.27 -44.90
CA LEU A 78 3.58 -4.01 -44.79
C LEU A 78 3.25 -5.50 -44.74
N SER A 79 3.89 -6.30 -45.59
CA SER A 79 3.78 -7.77 -45.57
C SER A 79 3.97 -8.31 -44.15
N SER A 80 3.07 -9.22 -43.74
CA SER A 80 3.01 -9.80 -42.38
C SER A 80 4.36 -10.33 -41.88
N GLU A 81 5.17 -10.93 -42.75
CA GLU A 81 6.50 -11.46 -42.41
C GLU A 81 7.53 -10.37 -42.12
N LYS A 82 7.40 -9.20 -42.77
CA LYS A 82 8.29 -8.05 -42.53
C LYS A 82 7.92 -7.33 -41.24
N LEU A 83 6.65 -7.38 -40.84
CA LEU A 83 6.14 -6.83 -39.60
C LEU A 83 6.64 -7.62 -38.37
N THR A 84 6.67 -8.96 -38.44
CA THR A 84 7.18 -9.80 -37.35
C THR A 84 8.67 -9.56 -37.11
N ASN A 85 9.48 -9.55 -38.17
CA ASN A 85 10.93 -9.30 -38.06
C ASN A 85 11.25 -7.91 -37.50
N LEU A 86 10.50 -6.88 -37.88
CA LEU A 86 10.67 -5.52 -37.34
C LEU A 86 10.26 -5.43 -35.86
N ASN A 87 9.24 -6.18 -35.44
CA ASN A 87 8.85 -6.24 -34.03
C ASN A 87 9.93 -6.96 -33.20
N ASP A 88 10.51 -8.05 -33.68
CA ASP A 88 11.60 -8.76 -32.97
C ASP A 88 12.84 -7.86 -32.81
N VAL A 89 13.20 -7.10 -33.86
CA VAL A 89 14.30 -6.12 -33.78
C VAL A 89 13.96 -4.99 -32.80
N LYS A 90 12.72 -4.52 -32.79
CA LYS A 90 12.26 -3.51 -31.83
C LYS A 90 12.32 -4.03 -30.40
N ASP A 91 11.95 -5.29 -30.16
CA ASP A 91 11.94 -5.91 -28.84
C ASP A 91 13.37 -6.12 -28.32
N THR A 92 14.30 -6.55 -29.18
CA THR A 92 15.72 -6.66 -28.82
C THR A 92 16.36 -5.30 -28.52
N VAL A 93 16.05 -4.27 -29.31
CA VAL A 93 16.50 -2.89 -29.05
C VAL A 93 15.89 -2.36 -27.76
N HIS A 94 14.61 -2.63 -27.50
CA HIS A 94 13.95 -2.26 -26.25
C HIS A 94 14.61 -2.96 -25.06
N MET A 95 14.92 -4.25 -25.17
CA MET A 95 15.63 -5.02 -24.15
C MET A 95 17.03 -4.44 -23.87
N LEU A 96 17.79 -4.06 -24.91
CA LEU A 96 19.10 -3.42 -24.76
C LEU A 96 19.01 -2.01 -24.16
N HIS A 97 18.08 -1.18 -24.63
CA HIS A 97 17.83 0.15 -24.08
C HIS A 97 17.45 0.06 -22.60
N THR A 98 16.65 -0.95 -22.25
CA THR A 98 16.32 -1.28 -20.87
C THR A 98 17.59 -1.70 -20.12
N ALA A 99 18.34 -2.70 -20.58
CA ALA A 99 19.57 -3.16 -19.92
C ALA A 99 20.63 -2.06 -19.70
N LEU A 100 20.76 -1.11 -20.63
CA LEU A 100 21.73 -0.01 -20.56
C LEU A 100 21.24 1.18 -19.74
N GLY A 101 19.93 1.48 -19.74
CA GLY A 101 19.33 2.60 -19.03
C GLY A 101 18.84 2.30 -17.60
N LEU A 102 18.63 1.03 -17.25
CA LEU A 102 18.16 0.60 -15.93
C LEU A 102 19.09 0.93 -14.73
N PRO A 103 20.44 0.84 -14.80
CA PRO A 103 21.25 0.95 -13.60
C PRO A 103 21.19 2.33 -12.93
N GLU A 104 21.11 3.42 -13.70
CA GLU A 104 21.03 4.77 -13.13
C GLU A 104 19.65 5.07 -12.52
N HIS A 105 18.57 4.76 -13.24
CA HIS A 105 17.21 4.99 -12.75
C HIS A 105 16.87 4.13 -11.53
N HIS A 106 17.36 2.89 -11.46
CA HIS A 106 17.16 2.02 -10.30
C HIS A 106 17.83 2.54 -9.04
N LEU A 107 19.05 3.06 -9.14
CA LEU A 107 19.78 3.58 -7.98
C LEU A 107 19.07 4.81 -7.39
N VAL A 108 18.51 5.67 -8.24
CA VAL A 108 17.70 6.80 -7.78
C VAL A 108 16.40 6.32 -7.12
N GLN A 109 15.70 5.38 -7.75
CA GLN A 109 14.45 4.84 -7.20
C GLN A 109 14.67 4.09 -5.87
N GLU A 110 15.74 3.31 -5.76
CA GLU A 110 16.12 2.62 -4.51
C GLU A 110 16.42 3.62 -3.39
N ARG A 111 17.17 4.69 -3.69
CA ARG A 111 17.44 5.77 -2.72
C ARG A 111 16.16 6.45 -2.26
N ASP A 112 15.26 6.79 -3.19
CA ASP A 112 13.98 7.41 -2.87
C ASP A 112 13.11 6.50 -2.00
N LEU A 113 13.08 5.19 -2.29
CA LEU A 113 12.33 4.21 -1.49
C LEU A 113 12.94 4.02 -0.09
N LEU A 114 14.27 3.96 0.01
CA LEU A 114 14.96 3.89 1.31
C LEU A 114 14.69 5.14 2.14
N GLN A 115 14.73 6.33 1.53
CA GLN A 115 14.41 7.58 2.20
C GLN A 115 12.96 7.60 2.71
N LYS A 116 12.01 7.16 1.88
CA LYS A 116 10.60 7.02 2.30
C LYS A 116 10.45 6.03 3.45
N LEU A 117 11.14 4.89 3.41
CA LEU A 117 11.13 3.89 4.46
C LEU A 117 11.64 4.46 5.78
N ASP A 118 12.75 5.19 5.76
CA ASP A 118 13.33 5.80 6.95
C ASP A 118 12.38 6.83 7.57
N ILE A 119 11.74 7.68 6.75
CA ILE A 119 10.73 8.65 7.21
C ILE A 119 9.54 7.92 7.86
N LEU A 120 9.00 6.89 7.20
CA LEU A 120 7.88 6.11 7.71
C LEU A 120 8.24 5.41 9.03
N LYS A 121 9.42 4.80 9.09
CA LYS A 121 9.92 4.12 10.29
C LYS A 121 10.10 5.12 11.43
N GLN A 122 10.63 6.31 11.15
CA GLN A 122 10.77 7.37 12.14
C GLN A 122 9.41 7.82 12.69
N GLU A 123 8.40 7.97 11.85
CA GLU A 123 7.03 8.31 12.27
C GLU A 123 6.32 7.16 13.02
N LEU A 124 6.64 5.90 12.70
CA LEU A 124 6.16 4.72 13.45
C LEU A 124 6.83 4.57 14.83
N THR A 125 8.11 4.95 14.99
CA THR A 125 8.84 4.72 16.25
C THR A 125 8.13 5.22 17.53
N PRO A 126 7.57 6.45 17.62
CA PRO A 126 6.87 6.87 18.83
C PRO A 126 5.59 6.05 19.08
N MET A 127 4.94 5.59 18.01
CA MET A 127 3.73 4.79 18.08
C MET A 127 4.01 3.37 18.59
N GLU A 128 5.09 2.77 18.11
CA GLU A 128 5.57 1.46 18.57
C GLU A 128 6.07 1.50 20.02
N GLN A 129 6.76 2.58 20.41
CA GLN A 129 7.20 2.77 21.81
C GLN A 129 6.00 2.84 22.76
N LEU A 130 4.95 3.57 22.42
CA LEU A 130 3.72 3.61 23.22
C LEU A 130 3.05 2.24 23.30
N LYS A 131 2.97 1.52 22.18
CA LYS A 131 2.44 0.15 22.16
C LYS A 131 3.23 -0.78 23.08
N ALA A 132 4.56 -0.76 22.97
CA ALA A 132 5.46 -1.59 23.79
C ALA A 132 5.33 -1.27 25.29
N GLN A 133 5.16 0.01 25.65
CA GLN A 133 4.90 0.40 27.05
C GLN A 133 3.57 -0.15 27.57
N LEU A 134 2.52 -0.15 26.73
CA LEU A 134 1.23 -0.76 27.08
C LEU A 134 1.34 -2.27 27.24
N ASP A 135 2.05 -2.95 26.34
CA ASP A 135 2.30 -4.40 26.38
C ASP A 135 3.00 -4.79 27.68
N LEU A 136 4.10 -4.11 28.03
CA LEU A 136 4.84 -4.36 29.27
C LEU A 136 3.97 -4.11 30.52
N ARG A 137 3.11 -3.08 30.48
CA ARG A 137 2.21 -2.78 31.61
C ARG A 137 1.12 -3.84 31.77
N ALA A 138 0.56 -4.32 30.66
CA ALA A 138 -0.43 -5.39 30.65
C ALA A 138 0.18 -6.72 31.13
N GLU A 139 1.40 -7.04 30.70
CA GLU A 139 2.10 -8.25 31.12
C GLU A 139 2.39 -8.24 32.62
N ARG A 140 2.92 -7.14 33.17
CA ARG A 140 3.14 -6.99 34.61
C ARG A 140 1.85 -7.12 35.41
N SER A 141 0.74 -6.58 34.91
CA SER A 141 -0.56 -6.70 35.56
C SER A 141 -1.04 -8.14 35.56
N SER A 142 -0.95 -8.84 34.43
CA SER A 142 -1.30 -10.26 34.29
C SER A 142 -0.50 -11.11 35.27
N SER A 143 0.84 -10.97 35.26
CA SER A 143 1.72 -11.70 36.16
C SER A 143 1.38 -11.42 37.63
N ARG A 144 1.04 -10.18 37.99
CA ARG A 144 0.65 -9.84 39.36
C ARG A 144 -0.63 -10.53 39.80
N VAL A 145 -1.62 -10.68 38.92
CA VAL A 145 -2.85 -11.43 39.23
C VAL A 145 -2.51 -12.91 39.45
N LEU A 146 -1.61 -13.49 38.66
CA LEU A 146 -1.20 -14.89 38.86
C LEU A 146 -0.44 -15.08 40.16
N TRP A 147 0.51 -14.20 40.47
CA TRP A 147 1.25 -14.23 41.73
C TRP A 147 0.32 -14.01 42.93
N MET A 148 -0.70 -13.15 42.80
CA MET A 148 -1.73 -12.97 43.82
C MET A 148 -2.58 -14.24 44.01
N GLY A 149 -2.98 -14.89 42.91
CA GLY A 149 -3.70 -16.17 42.96
C GLY A 149 -2.87 -17.27 43.62
N LEU A 150 -1.57 -17.36 43.27
CA LEU A 150 -0.62 -18.29 43.88
C LEU A 150 -0.47 -18.01 45.39
N ALA A 151 -0.29 -16.75 45.77
CA ALA A 151 -0.17 -16.36 47.18
C ALA A 151 -1.44 -16.67 47.97
N LEU A 152 -2.62 -16.42 47.39
CA LEU A 152 -3.90 -16.74 48.02
C LEU A 152 -4.03 -18.25 48.25
N LEU A 153 -3.69 -19.08 47.25
CA LEU A 153 -3.71 -20.54 47.37
C LEU A 153 -2.69 -21.04 48.42
N SER A 154 -1.50 -20.45 48.47
CA SER A 154 -0.50 -20.77 49.50
C SER A 154 -0.98 -20.42 50.91
N VAL A 155 -1.59 -19.24 51.09
CA VAL A 155 -2.16 -18.81 52.38
C VAL A 155 -3.34 -19.71 52.76
N GLN A 156 -4.22 -20.04 51.82
CA GLN A 156 -5.33 -20.96 52.04
C GLN A 156 -4.85 -22.35 52.49
N GLY A 157 -3.84 -22.91 51.82
CA GLY A 157 -3.25 -24.20 52.21
C GLY A 157 -2.57 -24.14 53.57
N GLY A 158 -1.80 -23.07 53.86
CA GLY A 158 -1.13 -22.87 55.14
C GLY A 158 -2.10 -22.67 56.31
N ALA A 159 -3.18 -21.92 56.10
CA ALA A 159 -4.22 -21.72 57.11
C ALA A 159 -4.94 -23.02 57.45
N LEU A 160 -5.32 -23.80 56.43
CA LEU A 160 -5.93 -25.11 56.62
C LEU A 160 -4.99 -26.07 57.36
N ALA A 161 -3.72 -26.13 56.95
CA ALA A 161 -2.69 -26.92 57.62
C ALA A 161 -2.55 -26.56 59.11
N TRP A 162 -2.44 -25.27 59.43
CA TRP A 162 -2.32 -24.80 60.81
C TRP A 162 -3.57 -25.14 61.64
N LEU A 163 -4.77 -24.92 61.10
CA LEU A 163 -6.03 -25.27 61.74
C LEU A 163 -6.14 -26.77 62.03
N THR A 164 -5.73 -27.63 61.08
CA THR A 164 -5.81 -29.09 61.21
C THR A 164 -4.79 -29.70 62.18
N TRP A 165 -3.64 -29.06 62.40
CA TRP A 165 -2.58 -29.63 63.25
C TRP A 165 -2.54 -29.04 64.66
N TRP A 166 -2.92 -27.77 64.83
CA TRP A 166 -2.77 -27.07 66.11
C TRP A 166 -4.08 -26.83 66.86
N VAL A 167 -5.22 -26.70 66.16
CA VAL A 167 -6.46 -26.16 66.77
C VAL A 167 -7.62 -27.14 66.72
N TYR A 168 -7.86 -27.79 65.57
CA TYR A 168 -9.02 -28.65 65.33
C TYR A 168 -8.58 -30.01 64.78
N SER A 169 -9.26 -31.07 65.21
CA SER A 169 -9.10 -32.39 64.60
C SER A 169 -9.68 -32.42 63.18
N TRP A 170 -9.16 -33.32 62.35
CA TRP A 170 -9.52 -33.44 60.93
C TRP A 170 -11.02 -33.61 60.67
N ASP A 171 -11.73 -34.28 61.58
CA ASP A 171 -13.19 -34.54 61.53
C ASP A 171 -14.04 -33.25 61.47
N VAL A 172 -13.58 -32.15 62.09
CA VAL A 172 -14.28 -30.85 62.06
C VAL A 172 -13.93 -30.05 60.78
N MET A 173 -12.75 -30.27 60.21
CA MET A 173 -12.24 -29.52 59.05
C MET A 173 -12.67 -30.13 57.71
N GLU A 174 -13.02 -31.41 57.68
CA GLU A 174 -13.49 -32.13 56.49
C GLU A 174 -14.60 -31.36 55.74
N PRO A 175 -15.77 -31.04 56.34
CA PRO A 175 -16.83 -30.32 55.63
C PRO A 175 -16.42 -28.90 55.18
N VAL A 176 -15.58 -28.22 55.97
CA VAL A 176 -15.12 -26.85 55.66
C VAL A 176 -14.28 -26.82 54.39
N THR A 177 -13.37 -27.79 54.22
CA THR A 177 -12.53 -27.87 53.01
C THR A 177 -13.35 -28.19 51.75
N TYR A 178 -14.39 -29.01 51.88
CA TYR A 178 -15.32 -29.28 50.77
C TYR A 178 -16.06 -28.01 50.33
N PHE A 179 -16.61 -27.23 51.27
CA PHE A 179 -17.28 -25.98 50.93
C PHE A 179 -16.35 -24.97 50.25
N ILE A 180 -15.10 -24.84 50.71
CA ILE A 180 -14.11 -23.95 50.09
C ILE A 180 -13.78 -24.39 48.67
N THR A 181 -13.56 -25.70 48.45
CA THR A 181 -13.23 -26.27 47.13
C THR A 181 -14.39 -26.12 46.15
N TYR A 182 -15.62 -26.38 46.61
CA TYR A 182 -16.82 -26.22 45.82
C TYR A 182 -17.08 -24.74 45.50
N SER A 183 -16.93 -23.83 46.47
CA SER A 183 -17.03 -22.39 46.26
C SER A 183 -15.99 -21.88 45.25
N THR A 184 -14.77 -22.41 45.29
CA THR A 184 -13.70 -22.04 44.35
C THR A 184 -14.04 -22.52 42.94
N SER A 185 -14.52 -23.76 42.81
CA SER A 185 -14.99 -24.34 41.54
C SER A 185 -16.16 -23.56 40.95
N ILE A 186 -17.13 -23.17 41.78
CA ILE A 186 -18.26 -22.31 41.38
C ILE A 186 -17.74 -20.95 40.90
N GLY A 187 -16.79 -20.34 41.61
CA GLY A 187 -16.21 -19.05 41.21
C GLY A 187 -15.50 -19.11 39.85
N VAL A 188 -14.71 -20.16 39.61
CA VAL A 188 -14.05 -20.40 38.33
C VAL A 188 -15.07 -20.61 37.22
N TYR A 189 -16.13 -21.38 37.47
CA TYR A 189 -17.20 -21.63 36.51
C TYR A 189 -18.05 -20.37 36.23
N ALA A 190 -18.38 -19.58 37.25
CA ALA A 190 -19.10 -18.32 37.09
C ALA A 190 -18.28 -17.31 36.26
N TYR A 191 -16.97 -17.23 36.50
CA TYR A 191 -16.06 -16.43 35.69
C TYR A 191 -16.03 -16.92 34.24
N TYR A 192 -16.00 -18.23 34.01
CA TYR A 192 -16.07 -18.83 32.68
C TYR A 192 -17.37 -18.47 31.95
N VAL A 193 -18.52 -18.61 32.59
CA VAL A 193 -19.83 -18.30 32.01
C VAL A 193 -19.97 -16.82 31.67
N LEU A 194 -19.50 -15.92 32.54
CA LEU A 194 -19.52 -14.47 32.30
C LEU A 194 -18.57 -14.05 31.17
N THR A 195 -17.41 -14.71 31.07
CA THR A 195 -16.37 -14.35 30.11
C THR A 195 -16.52 -15.09 28.77
N LYS A 196 -17.32 -16.18 28.74
CA LYS A 196 -17.56 -17.09 27.60
C LYS A 196 -16.29 -17.52 26.86
N GLN A 197 -15.22 -17.81 27.60
CA GLN A 197 -13.92 -18.11 27.00
C GLN A 197 -13.12 -19.05 27.89
N ASP A 198 -12.55 -20.11 27.30
CA ASP A 198 -11.64 -21.02 27.99
C ASP A 198 -10.42 -20.22 28.48
N TYR A 199 -9.87 -20.59 29.65
CA TYR A 199 -8.71 -19.95 30.25
C TYR A 199 -7.43 -20.29 29.46
N VAL A 200 -7.39 -19.84 28.20
CA VAL A 200 -6.26 -19.93 27.30
C VAL A 200 -5.58 -18.56 27.36
N TYR A 201 -4.49 -18.52 28.13
CA TYR A 201 -3.68 -17.34 28.45
C TYR A 201 -3.38 -16.38 27.28
N PRO A 202 -3.13 -16.84 26.03
CA PRO A 202 -2.86 -15.93 24.91
C PRO A 202 -4.11 -15.20 24.38
N ASP A 203 -5.24 -15.88 24.14
CA ASP A 203 -6.41 -15.28 23.48
C ASP A 203 -7.14 -14.24 24.34
N ALA A 204 -7.21 -14.48 25.65
CA ALA A 204 -7.78 -13.53 26.59
C ALA A 204 -6.91 -12.27 26.73
N LYS A 205 -5.58 -12.42 26.64
CA LYS A 205 -4.63 -11.30 26.66
C LYS A 205 -4.80 -10.41 25.44
N ASP A 206 -4.92 -10.98 24.25
CA ASP A 206 -5.02 -10.20 23.02
C ASP A 206 -6.28 -9.35 22.97
N ARG A 207 -7.43 -9.88 23.40
CA ARG A 207 -8.69 -9.13 23.42
C ARG A 207 -8.71 -8.04 24.49
N GLN A 208 -8.18 -8.35 25.68
CA GLN A 208 -8.04 -7.41 26.78
C GLN A 208 -7.07 -6.29 26.38
N PHE A 209 -5.94 -6.66 25.76
CA PHE A 209 -4.97 -5.75 25.18
C PHE A 209 -5.63 -4.86 24.14
N LEU A 210 -6.40 -5.41 23.20
CA LEU A 210 -7.06 -4.63 22.16
C LEU A 210 -8.03 -3.60 22.76
N ARG A 211 -8.83 -3.98 23.76
CA ARG A 211 -9.69 -3.05 24.50
C ARG A 211 -8.91 -1.96 25.22
N TYR A 212 -7.84 -2.33 25.92
CA TYR A 212 -6.97 -1.36 26.62
C TYR A 212 -6.24 -0.44 25.63
N PHE A 213 -5.79 -0.98 24.51
CA PHE A 213 -5.13 -0.27 23.42
C PHE A 213 -6.09 0.76 22.81
N TYR A 214 -7.30 0.38 22.41
CA TYR A 214 -8.28 1.32 21.87
C TYR A 214 -8.72 2.37 22.91
N ARG A 215 -8.83 1.99 24.18
CA ARG A 215 -9.18 2.93 25.26
C ARG A 215 -8.03 3.89 25.59
N GLY A 216 -6.79 3.41 25.55
CA GLY A 216 -5.58 4.23 25.68
C GLY A 216 -5.37 5.14 24.46
N ALA A 217 -5.60 4.61 23.27
CA ALA A 217 -5.55 5.35 22.02
C ALA A 217 -6.54 6.51 22.00
N ARG A 218 -7.78 6.28 22.46
CA ARG A 218 -8.77 7.36 22.64
C ARG A 218 -8.33 8.43 23.65
N ARG A 219 -7.61 8.06 24.72
CA ARG A 219 -7.12 9.00 25.74
C ARG A 219 -5.91 9.82 25.30
N HIS A 220 -5.09 9.30 24.40
CA HIS A 220 -3.88 9.97 23.90
C HIS A 220 -4.05 10.50 22.47
N GLN A 221 -5.29 10.53 21.94
CA GLN A 221 -5.61 10.90 20.56
C GLN A 221 -4.75 10.13 19.52
N PHE A 222 -4.40 8.89 19.84
CA PHE A 222 -3.64 8.03 18.96
C PHE A 222 -4.52 7.61 17.78
N ASN A 223 -4.14 8.04 16.59
CA ASN A 223 -4.88 7.78 15.37
C ASN A 223 -4.55 6.35 14.86
N VAL A 224 -5.27 5.37 15.38
CA VAL A 224 -5.15 3.94 14.99
C VAL A 224 -5.27 3.73 13.47
N PRO A 225 -6.23 4.34 12.74
CA PRO A 225 -6.28 4.17 11.29
C PRO A 225 -5.05 4.75 10.59
N LYS A 226 -4.52 5.90 11.06
CA LYS A 226 -3.25 6.43 10.54
C LYS A 226 -2.10 5.45 10.77
N TYR A 227 -1.98 4.86 11.96
CA TYR A 227 -0.95 3.86 12.25
C TYR A 227 -1.05 2.63 11.33
N ASN A 228 -2.26 2.11 11.10
CA ASN A 228 -2.46 0.98 10.20
C ASN A 228 -2.11 1.34 8.75
N GLN A 229 -2.50 2.53 8.30
CA GLN A 229 -2.12 3.03 6.98
C GLN A 229 -0.60 3.11 6.84
N LEU A 230 0.07 3.73 7.81
CA LEU A 230 1.52 3.91 7.83
C LEU A 230 2.26 2.55 7.85
N LYS A 231 1.72 1.56 8.56
CA LYS A 231 2.24 0.20 8.59
C LYS A 231 2.02 -0.54 7.26
N ASN A 232 0.88 -0.34 6.61
CA ASN A 232 0.60 -0.90 5.29
C ASN A 232 1.51 -0.29 4.23
N GLU A 233 1.72 1.03 4.27
CA GLU A 233 2.66 1.75 3.41
C GLU A 233 4.10 1.29 3.64
N LEU A 234 4.50 1.05 4.90
CA LEU A 234 5.82 0.48 5.22
C LEU A 234 5.98 -0.90 4.58
N ALA A 235 4.96 -1.74 4.71
CA ALA A 235 4.98 -3.09 4.14
C ALA A 235 5.02 -3.07 2.60
N SER A 236 4.31 -2.14 1.95
CA SER A 236 4.39 -2.00 0.49
C SER A 236 5.75 -1.50 0.04
N VAL A 237 6.34 -0.50 0.72
CA VAL A 237 7.68 0.02 0.38
C VAL A 237 8.76 -1.04 0.62
N GLU A 238 8.66 -1.82 1.70
CA GLU A 238 9.60 -2.91 1.96
C GLU A 238 9.49 -4.03 0.90
N GLU A 239 8.27 -4.35 0.48
CA GLU A 239 8.02 -5.31 -0.60
C GLU A 239 8.56 -4.81 -1.94
N ASP A 240 8.36 -3.52 -2.27
CA ASP A 240 8.90 -2.90 -3.48
C ASP A 240 10.44 -2.89 -3.46
N LEU A 241 11.06 -2.61 -2.31
CA LEU A 241 12.52 -2.73 -2.14
C LEU A 241 13.01 -4.18 -2.29
N ARG A 242 12.29 -5.16 -1.73
CA ARG A 242 12.62 -6.58 -1.93
C ARG A 242 12.55 -6.96 -3.41
N ARG A 243 11.51 -6.48 -4.11
CA ARG A 243 11.33 -6.70 -5.55
C ARG A 243 12.37 -6.00 -6.39
N LEU A 244 12.90 -4.85 -6.00
CA LEU A 244 14.02 -4.19 -6.67
C LEU A 244 15.36 -4.89 -6.41
N ARG A 245 15.56 -5.43 -5.20
CA ARG A 245 16.80 -6.10 -4.81
C ARG A 245 16.98 -7.48 -5.46
N ASN A 246 15.92 -8.26 -5.62
CA ASN A 246 15.94 -9.57 -6.27
C ASN A 246 16.49 -9.57 -7.73
N PRO A 247 16.02 -8.72 -8.65
CA PRO A 247 16.50 -8.67 -10.04
C PRO A 247 17.91 -8.06 -10.15
N ASN A 248 18.28 -7.12 -9.28
CA ASN A 248 19.66 -6.60 -9.23
C ASN A 248 20.68 -7.69 -8.83
N GLN A 249 20.30 -8.63 -7.94
CA GLN A 249 21.15 -9.77 -7.59
C GLN A 249 21.25 -10.82 -8.71
N LEU A 250 20.23 -10.91 -9.57
CA LEU A 250 20.13 -11.90 -10.66
C LEU A 250 20.51 -11.36 -12.06
N ARG A 251 20.71 -10.04 -12.23
CA ARG A 251 20.89 -9.35 -13.53
C ARG A 251 19.79 -9.68 -14.56
N ILE A 252 18.55 -9.80 -14.09
CA ILE A 252 17.38 -10.07 -14.95
C ILE A 252 16.58 -8.76 -15.09
N PRO A 253 16.03 -8.43 -16.27
CA PRO A 253 15.17 -7.26 -16.43
C PRO A 253 14.04 -7.27 -15.39
N VAL A 254 13.83 -6.13 -14.74
CA VAL A 254 12.81 -5.97 -13.70
C VAL A 254 11.42 -6.15 -14.33
N GLU A 255 10.69 -7.15 -13.85
CA GLU A 255 9.26 -7.30 -14.13
C GLU A 255 8.58 -5.97 -13.74
N GLN A 256 7.96 -5.28 -14.72
CA GLN A 256 7.45 -3.92 -14.57
C GLN A 256 6.67 -3.75 -13.26
N ILE A 257 7.19 -2.88 -12.39
CA ILE A 257 6.53 -2.45 -11.16
C ILE A 257 5.32 -1.60 -11.60
N ARG A 258 4.19 -2.24 -11.85
CA ARG A 258 2.91 -1.53 -11.88
C ARG A 258 2.50 -1.27 -10.43
N PRO A 259 2.20 -0.02 -10.05
CA PRO A 259 1.49 0.22 -8.80
C PRO A 259 0.19 -0.60 -8.84
N ARG A 260 -0.12 -1.28 -7.74
CA ARG A 260 -1.44 -1.87 -7.55
C ARG A 260 -2.41 -0.69 -7.51
N ASP A 261 -3.12 -0.43 -8.61
CA ASP A 261 -4.26 0.47 -8.63
C ASP A 261 -5.28 -0.04 -7.58
N GLU A 262 -5.79 0.89 -6.77
CA GLU A 262 -6.69 0.68 -5.63
C GLU A 262 -7.94 -0.17 -5.93
#